data_AF-A0A3P7LEC9-F1
#
_entry.id   AF-A0A3P7LEC9-F1
#
_cell.length_a   1.000
_cell.length_b   1.000
_cell.length_c   1.000
_cell.angle_alpha   90.00
_cell.angle_beta   90.00
_cell.angle_gamma   90.00
#
_symmetry.space_group_name_H-M   'P 1'
#
loop_
_entity.id
_entity.type
_entity.pdbx_description
1 polymer ?
#
loop_
_entity_poly.entity_id
_entity_poly.type
_entity_poly.pdbx_seq_one_letter_code
_entity_poly.pdbx_strand_id
1 'polypeptide(L)'
;MSEPQQLCFVPFDTVVDTAFWHALAKRKLEDYKLLEGPFPITAEFTSGTAPGLTPRMNVDLNSIQNPSNTSSRCSNCFRIEGSLFTLNTIDQFKELDKQSFIDNFGREQIASVVTASTKLPDKANRLLRFLLLTYCDLKHHKFYFWFAFPSPLQQQGFQILNRKPILEEFSQPQASTFFVTITFSILIPWPVESYCRFIYVKSVDDLILSIDMQGTETQLDNLLASYDKWREHSNDVFFSFRIGADGDVRVFSLSEFDACQENDYLGFSDPSSDADHPGWPLRNLLFAVSSTLTSSSPKAVKVLCFRDRYAHGERICSHSFVLRIQLLQKPSPSETKFVGWEKWQGKLQPRRVNLSSTMDPVKYVFNLFFTVPNKTLCLQSWQLDMRANREPRSH
;
A
#
# COMPACT_ATOMS: atom_id res chain seq x y z
N MET A 1 -10.29 -0.97 -32.18
CA MET A 1 -9.11 -1.26 -31.34
C MET A 1 -9.04 -0.17 -30.30
N SER A 2 -9.27 -0.47 -29.03
CA SER A 2 -9.11 0.49 -27.94
C SER A 2 -7.62 0.85 -27.80
N GLU A 3 -7.30 2.13 -27.69
CA GLU A 3 -5.93 2.57 -27.42
C GLU A 3 -5.40 1.94 -26.12
N PRO A 4 -4.11 1.59 -26.05
CA PRO A 4 -3.53 1.02 -24.84
C PRO A 4 -3.59 2.04 -23.71
N GLN A 5 -4.23 1.65 -22.59
CA GLN A 5 -4.43 2.54 -21.45
C GLN A 5 -3.12 2.63 -20.64
N GLN A 6 -2.63 3.86 -20.47
CA GLN A 6 -1.45 4.12 -19.66
C GLN A 6 -1.76 3.97 -18.17
N LEU A 7 -0.86 3.30 -17.44
CA LEU A 7 -0.99 3.10 -16.01
C LEU A 7 -0.76 4.41 -15.23
N CYS A 8 -1.77 4.84 -14.49
CA CYS A 8 -1.71 5.96 -13.55
C CYS A 8 -1.72 5.45 -12.11
N PHE A 9 -1.25 6.27 -11.16
CA PHE A 9 -1.03 5.86 -9.77
C PHE A 9 -1.53 6.91 -8.79
N VAL A 10 -2.12 6.46 -7.68
CA VAL A 10 -2.59 7.33 -6.61
C VAL A 10 -1.46 7.59 -5.60
N PRO A 11 -1.05 8.85 -5.38
CA PRO A 11 0.01 9.19 -4.43
C PRO A 11 -0.46 9.05 -2.97
N PHE A 12 0.49 8.96 -2.05
CA PHE A 12 0.23 9.08 -0.63
C PHE A 12 0.05 10.55 -0.21
N ASP A 13 -0.85 10.77 0.74
CA ASP A 13 -0.92 11.98 1.54
C ASP A 13 -0.42 11.70 2.96
N THR A 14 0.43 12.57 3.48
CA THR A 14 1.02 12.43 4.81
C THR A 14 0.19 13.13 5.87
N VAL A 15 -0.04 12.45 6.99
CA VAL A 15 -0.60 12.99 8.23
C VAL A 15 0.44 12.85 9.32
N VAL A 16 0.78 13.97 9.97
CA VAL A 16 1.80 14.00 11.02
C VAL A 16 1.15 14.42 12.33
N ASP A 17 1.26 13.58 13.35
CA ASP A 17 0.77 13.89 14.68
C ASP A 17 1.58 15.02 15.34
N THR A 18 0.94 15.77 16.23
CA THR A 18 1.59 16.86 16.96
C THR A 18 2.78 16.37 17.80
N ALA A 19 2.66 15.21 18.46
CA ALA A 19 3.70 14.68 19.34
C ALA A 19 5.01 14.36 18.61
N PHE A 20 4.93 14.01 17.32
CA PHE A 20 6.12 13.82 16.47
C PHE A 20 7.01 15.06 16.47
N TRP A 21 6.44 16.25 16.30
CA TRP A 21 7.19 17.51 16.26
C TRP A 21 7.81 17.87 17.62
N HIS A 22 7.12 17.56 18.72
CA HIS A 22 7.69 17.72 20.06
C HIS A 22 8.94 16.84 20.24
N ALA A 23 8.86 15.58 19.83
CA ALA A 23 9.99 14.66 19.89
C ALA A 23 11.13 15.07 18.94
N LEU A 24 10.80 15.51 17.73
CA LEU A 24 11.78 16.00 16.76
C LEU A 24 12.52 17.24 17.28
N ALA A 25 11.82 18.20 17.89
CA ALA A 25 12.43 19.38 18.48
C ALA A 25 13.39 19.01 19.61
N LYS A 26 12.97 18.10 20.49
CA LYS A 26 13.82 17.57 21.57
C LYS A 26 15.08 16.91 21.00
N ARG A 27 14.92 16.00 20.05
CA ARG A 27 16.06 15.33 19.39
C ARG A 27 16.96 16.30 18.63
N LYS A 28 16.41 17.33 17.98
CA LYS A 28 17.23 18.34 17.28
C LYS A 28 18.12 19.13 18.25
N LEU A 29 17.65 19.41 19.47
CA LEU A 29 18.43 20.10 20.50
C LEU A 29 19.44 19.18 21.18
N GLU A 30 19.02 17.99 21.58
CA GLU A 30 19.80 17.09 22.45
C GLU A 30 20.73 16.18 21.64
N ASP A 31 20.20 15.53 20.59
CA ASP A 31 20.86 14.43 19.90
C ASP A 31 21.50 14.89 18.57
N TYR A 32 20.68 15.44 17.66
CA TYR A 32 21.10 15.75 16.30
C TYR A 32 21.99 16.99 16.25
N LYS A 33 21.69 18.03 17.04
CA LYS A 33 22.44 19.29 17.08
C LYS A 33 22.66 19.85 15.66
N LEU A 34 23.91 19.93 15.20
CA LEU A 34 24.30 20.40 13.87
C LEU A 34 24.22 19.34 12.77
N LEU A 35 24.01 18.06 13.12
CA LEU A 35 23.84 16.98 12.15
C LEU A 35 22.53 17.17 11.38
N GLU A 36 22.57 16.88 10.08
CA GLU A 36 21.44 17.09 9.16
C GLU A 36 20.78 15.79 8.68
N GLY A 37 21.25 14.62 9.14
CA GLY A 37 20.73 13.30 8.77
C GLY A 37 21.69 12.52 7.85
N PRO A 38 21.30 11.34 7.35
CA PRO A 38 19.98 10.72 7.50
C PRO A 38 19.72 10.20 8.92
N PHE A 39 18.56 10.54 9.49
CA PHE A 39 18.06 9.93 10.72
C PHE A 39 16.97 8.90 10.40
N PRO A 40 17.05 7.67 10.90
CA PRO A 40 16.03 6.66 10.62
C PRO A 40 14.71 7.03 11.30
N ILE A 41 13.63 7.01 10.52
CA ILE A 41 12.26 7.16 11.00
C ILE A 41 11.37 6.12 10.33
N THR A 42 10.20 5.86 10.88
CA THR A 42 9.21 4.96 10.29
C THR A 42 7.90 5.70 10.05
N ALA A 43 7.02 5.11 9.25
CA ALA A 43 5.67 5.60 9.03
C ALA A 43 4.74 4.42 8.78
N GLU A 44 3.45 4.61 9.03
CA GLU A 44 2.45 3.55 8.90
C GLU A 44 1.35 3.93 7.93
N PHE A 45 0.94 2.99 7.09
CA PHE A 45 -0.23 3.13 6.23
C PHE A 45 -1.08 1.86 6.29
N THR A 46 -2.30 1.95 5.77
CA THR A 46 -3.22 0.79 5.72
C THR A 46 -3.69 0.50 4.30
N SER A 47 -3.93 -0.77 3.99
CA SER A 47 -4.62 -1.18 2.74
C SER A 47 -6.15 -1.09 2.83
N GLY A 48 -6.68 -0.71 4.00
CA GLY A 48 -8.11 -0.62 4.30
C GLY A 48 -8.73 0.76 4.06
N THR A 49 -8.10 1.64 3.27
CA THR A 49 -8.59 3.01 3.05
C THR A 49 -10.02 3.00 2.50
N ALA A 50 -10.94 3.70 3.17
CA ALA A 50 -12.34 3.78 2.76
C ALA A 50 -12.49 4.45 1.38
N PRO A 51 -13.53 4.09 0.59
CA PRO A 51 -13.79 4.69 -0.71
C PRO A 51 -13.81 6.23 -0.66
N GLY A 52 -13.19 6.87 -1.65
CA GLY A 52 -13.18 8.33 -1.78
C GLY A 52 -12.15 9.05 -0.90
N LEU A 53 -11.40 8.33 -0.06
CA LEU A 53 -10.29 8.91 0.70
C LEU A 53 -8.95 8.61 0.03
N THR A 54 -8.04 9.57 0.07
CA THR A 54 -6.67 9.36 -0.40
C THR A 54 -5.90 8.42 0.54
N PRO A 55 -4.97 7.62 0.02
CA PRO A 55 -4.04 6.83 0.81
C PRO A 55 -3.29 7.70 1.82
N ARG A 56 -3.34 7.36 3.11
CA ARG A 56 -2.68 8.15 4.15
C ARG A 56 -1.45 7.45 4.71
N MET A 57 -0.35 8.20 4.79
CA MET A 57 0.86 7.84 5.51
C MET A 57 0.86 8.55 6.86
N ASN A 58 0.80 7.81 7.96
CA ASN A 58 0.76 8.36 9.30
C ASN A 58 2.16 8.36 9.93
N VAL A 59 2.52 9.51 10.51
CA VAL A 59 3.76 9.70 11.26
C VAL A 59 3.41 10.19 12.65
N ASP A 60 3.82 9.44 13.67
CA ASP A 60 3.46 9.63 15.06
C ASP A 60 4.70 9.71 15.98
N LEU A 61 4.50 9.63 17.30
CA LEU A 61 5.62 9.61 18.24
C LEU A 61 6.49 8.34 18.13
N ASN A 62 5.89 7.18 17.86
CA ASN A 62 6.61 5.91 17.74
C ASN A 62 7.51 5.88 16.52
N SER A 63 7.10 6.61 15.48
CA SER A 63 7.81 6.78 14.21
C SER A 63 9.25 7.26 14.38
N ILE A 64 9.52 8.05 15.44
CA ILE A 64 10.87 8.54 15.78
C ILE A 64 11.49 7.73 16.94
N GLN A 65 10.69 7.23 17.90
CA GLN A 65 11.21 6.80 19.20
C GLN A 65 11.90 5.43 19.26
N ASN A 66 11.59 4.45 18.41
CA ASN A 66 12.43 3.25 18.18
C ASN A 66 11.78 2.34 17.11
N PRO A 67 12.43 2.06 15.96
CA PRO A 67 11.85 1.25 14.90
C PRO A 67 11.71 -0.25 15.23
N SER A 68 12.36 -0.73 16.29
CA SER A 68 12.47 -2.16 16.62
C SER A 68 11.39 -2.69 17.58
N ASN A 69 10.58 -1.83 18.22
CA ASN A 69 9.79 -2.20 19.40
C ASN A 69 8.28 -2.27 19.22
N THR A 70 7.77 -2.09 18.01
CA THR A 70 6.33 -2.10 17.75
C THR A 70 6.06 -3.06 16.61
N SER A 71 5.56 -4.27 16.87
CA SER A 71 4.91 -5.02 15.79
C SER A 71 3.62 -4.29 15.41
N SER A 72 3.40 -4.05 14.12
CA SER A 72 2.05 -3.70 13.66
C SER A 72 1.16 -4.91 13.99
N ARG A 73 0.23 -4.74 14.93
CA ARG A 73 -0.66 -5.82 15.38
C ARG A 73 -1.94 -5.93 14.55
N CYS A 74 -2.14 -5.03 13.59
CA CYS A 74 -3.30 -5.04 12.71
C CYS A 74 -2.90 -5.67 11.36
N SER A 75 -3.66 -6.67 10.91
CA SER A 75 -3.41 -7.43 9.67
C SER A 75 -3.18 -6.54 8.44
N ASN A 76 -3.83 -5.37 8.40
CA ASN A 76 -3.83 -4.46 7.25
C ASN A 76 -3.05 -3.15 7.48
N CYS A 77 -2.22 -3.09 8.52
CA CYS A 77 -1.35 -1.95 8.77
C CYS A 77 0.12 -2.31 8.46
N PHE A 78 0.77 -1.48 7.66
CA PHE A 78 2.10 -1.69 7.15
C PHE A 78 3.02 -0.57 7.62
N ARG A 79 4.14 -0.95 8.21
CA ARG A 79 5.19 0.00 8.60
C ARG A 79 6.26 0.04 7.53
N ILE A 80 6.56 1.24 7.07
CA ILE A 80 7.65 1.52 6.14
C ILE A 80 8.75 2.30 6.85
N GLU A 81 9.99 2.08 6.45
CA GLU A 81 11.11 2.87 6.95
C GLU A 81 11.40 4.04 6.00
N GLY A 82 11.94 5.12 6.56
CA GLY A 82 12.31 6.30 5.83
C GLY A 82 13.46 7.03 6.50
N SER A 83 13.84 8.15 5.90
CA SER A 83 14.94 8.97 6.38
C SER A 83 14.49 10.40 6.59
N LEU A 84 14.83 10.94 7.76
CA LEU A 84 14.63 12.31 8.15
C LEU A 84 15.92 13.09 7.92
N PHE A 85 15.80 14.22 7.25
CA PHE A 85 16.87 15.20 7.08
C PHE A 85 16.44 16.54 7.67
N THR A 86 17.19 17.04 8.66
CA THR A 86 16.88 18.29 9.36
C THR A 86 17.95 19.32 9.10
N LEU A 87 17.72 20.17 8.09
CA LEU A 87 18.64 21.23 7.70
C LEU A 87 18.72 22.30 8.79
N ASN A 88 19.89 22.91 8.92
CA ASN A 88 20.15 23.88 9.99
C ASN A 88 19.61 25.27 9.70
N THR A 89 19.55 25.68 8.42
CA THR A 89 19.09 27.00 8.01
C THR A 89 17.90 26.92 7.05
N ILE A 90 17.06 27.96 7.07
CA ILE A 90 15.94 28.06 6.14
C ILE A 90 16.40 28.29 4.69
N ASP A 91 17.55 28.94 4.50
CA ASP A 91 18.08 29.24 3.18
C ASP A 91 18.57 27.97 2.50
N GLN A 92 19.31 27.11 3.22
CA GLN A 92 19.62 25.75 2.75
C GLN A 92 18.34 24.98 2.37
N PHE A 93 17.28 25.07 3.18
CA PHE A 93 16.01 24.41 2.86
C PHE A 93 15.36 24.93 1.59
N LYS A 94 15.46 26.23 1.28
CA LYS A 94 14.90 26.81 0.06
C LYS A 94 15.76 26.53 -1.17
N GLU A 95 17.06 26.71 -1.06
CA GLU A 95 18.03 26.64 -2.16
C GLU A 95 18.45 25.22 -2.52
N LEU A 96 18.27 24.24 -1.61
CA LEU A 96 18.57 22.84 -1.90
C LEU A 96 17.83 22.39 -3.16
N ASP A 97 18.57 21.86 -4.12
CA ASP A 97 18.01 21.23 -5.31
C ASP A 97 17.26 19.94 -4.92
N LYS A 98 15.93 20.05 -4.90
CA LYS A 98 15.02 18.97 -4.50
C LYS A 98 15.04 17.81 -5.48
N GLN A 99 15.37 18.05 -6.75
CA GLN A 99 15.37 17.01 -7.77
C GLN A 99 16.62 16.13 -7.65
N SER A 100 17.82 16.74 -7.58
CA SER A 100 19.03 15.93 -7.35
C SER A 100 19.01 15.24 -5.99
N PHE A 101 18.39 15.85 -4.97
CA PHE A 101 18.26 15.24 -3.66
C PHE A 101 17.40 13.96 -3.68
N ILE A 102 16.22 13.98 -4.31
CA ILE A 102 15.37 12.78 -4.44
C ILE A 102 16.01 11.73 -5.37
N ASP A 103 16.71 12.15 -6.42
CA ASP A 103 17.42 11.26 -7.34
C ASP A 103 18.56 10.50 -6.62
N ASN A 104 19.37 11.21 -5.82
CA ASN A 104 20.44 10.59 -5.03
C ASN A 104 19.88 9.60 -4.01
N PHE A 105 18.86 10.03 -3.25
CA PHE A 105 18.23 9.19 -2.25
C PHE A 105 17.59 7.93 -2.87
N GLY A 106 16.86 8.07 -3.98
CA GLY A 106 16.22 6.96 -4.68
C GLY A 106 17.24 5.96 -5.25
N ARG A 107 18.34 6.45 -5.82
CA ARG A 107 19.42 5.57 -6.31
C ARG A 107 20.07 4.78 -5.18
N GLU A 108 20.39 5.43 -4.07
CA GLU A 108 21.04 4.82 -2.93
C GLU A 108 20.13 3.81 -2.21
N GLN A 109 18.85 4.14 -2.00
CA GLN A 109 17.96 3.34 -1.15
C GLN A 109 17.10 2.32 -1.91
N ILE A 110 16.75 2.60 -3.18
CA ILE A 110 15.81 1.78 -3.96
C ILE A 110 16.54 1.11 -5.13
N ALA A 111 17.23 1.87 -5.98
CA ALA A 111 17.88 1.29 -7.15
C ALA A 111 19.00 0.30 -6.76
N SER A 112 19.79 0.62 -5.73
CA SER A 112 20.84 -0.26 -5.22
C SER A 112 20.32 -1.66 -4.86
N VAL A 113 19.16 -1.73 -4.18
CA VAL A 113 18.49 -2.97 -3.77
C VAL A 113 18.08 -3.81 -4.98
N VAL A 114 17.57 -3.16 -6.02
CA VAL A 114 17.14 -3.83 -7.25
C VAL A 114 18.34 -4.31 -8.07
N THR A 115 19.45 -3.58 -8.08
CA THR A 115 20.63 -3.93 -8.86
C THR A 115 21.57 -4.93 -8.20
N ALA A 116 21.50 -5.06 -6.88
CA ALA A 116 22.41 -5.91 -6.13
C ALA A 116 22.18 -7.40 -6.40
N SER A 117 20.99 -7.79 -6.84
CA SER A 117 20.60 -9.19 -7.06
C SER A 117 20.01 -9.44 -8.45
N THR A 118 20.18 -10.66 -8.93
CA THR A 118 19.53 -11.15 -10.15
C THR A 118 18.09 -11.62 -9.92
N LYS A 119 17.67 -11.69 -8.65
CA LYS A 119 16.31 -12.01 -8.20
C LYS A 119 15.68 -10.80 -7.51
N LEU A 120 14.35 -10.85 -7.38
CA LEU A 120 13.61 -9.90 -6.55
C LEU A 120 14.04 -10.01 -5.08
N PRO A 121 13.96 -8.90 -4.31
CA PRO A 121 14.48 -8.87 -2.94
C PRO A 121 13.62 -9.70 -1.98
N ASP A 122 14.28 -10.46 -1.08
CA ASP A 122 13.61 -11.21 -0.02
C ASP A 122 12.83 -10.30 0.95
N LYS A 123 13.43 -9.15 1.30
CA LYS A 123 12.78 -8.10 2.11
C LYS A 123 12.19 -7.04 1.19
N ALA A 124 10.97 -7.27 0.72
CA ALA A 124 10.36 -6.47 -0.32
C ALA A 124 9.99 -5.06 0.16
N ASN A 125 9.77 -4.85 1.46
CA ASN A 125 9.52 -3.52 2.04
C ASN A 125 10.62 -2.49 1.76
N ARG A 126 11.83 -2.91 1.39
CA ARG A 126 12.91 -2.00 0.98
C ARG A 126 12.61 -1.27 -0.33
N LEU A 127 11.69 -1.79 -1.15
CA LEU A 127 11.24 -1.11 -2.37
C LEU A 127 10.37 0.11 -2.08
N LEU A 128 9.78 0.21 -0.88
CA LEU A 128 8.93 1.32 -0.47
C LEU A 128 9.60 2.09 0.68
N ARG A 129 10.28 3.17 0.31
CA ARG A 129 10.93 4.11 1.23
C ARG A 129 10.25 5.47 1.18
N PHE A 130 10.40 6.24 2.25
CA PHE A 130 10.01 7.65 2.25
C PHE A 130 11.13 8.53 2.77
N LEU A 131 11.03 9.81 2.45
CA LEU A 131 11.99 10.84 2.76
C LEU A 131 11.24 12.01 3.41
N LEU A 132 11.72 12.49 4.55
CA LEU A 132 11.22 13.69 5.21
C LEU A 132 12.34 14.72 5.27
N LEU A 133 12.22 15.77 4.46
CA LEU A 133 13.09 16.94 4.54
C LEU A 133 12.45 17.98 5.44
N THR A 134 13.17 18.51 6.42
CA THR A 134 12.64 19.49 7.37
C THR A 134 13.65 20.58 7.74
N TYR A 135 13.12 21.72 8.13
CA TYR A 135 13.83 22.79 8.82
C TYR A 135 13.02 23.17 10.08
N CYS A 136 13.69 23.16 11.23
CA CYS A 136 13.08 23.39 12.54
C CYS A 136 13.45 24.78 13.07
N ASP A 137 12.51 25.72 13.03
CA ASP A 137 12.63 27.00 13.74
C ASP A 137 12.17 26.81 15.19
N LEU A 138 13.11 26.34 16.01
CA LEU A 138 12.89 26.05 17.42
C LEU A 138 12.61 27.31 18.24
N LYS A 139 13.03 28.49 17.78
CA LYS A 139 12.79 29.77 18.46
C LYS A 139 11.31 30.17 18.37
N HIS A 140 10.68 29.94 17.22
CA HIS A 140 9.27 30.30 17.02
C HIS A 140 8.33 29.09 17.00
N HIS A 141 8.84 27.88 17.29
CA HIS A 141 8.12 26.61 17.21
C HIS A 141 7.41 26.40 15.87
N LYS A 142 8.12 26.75 14.77
CA LYS A 142 7.63 26.57 13.40
C LYS A 142 8.47 25.50 12.71
N PHE A 143 7.80 24.56 12.05
CA PHE A 143 8.45 23.48 11.34
C PHE A 143 8.05 23.55 9.87
N TYR A 144 9.05 23.61 9.00
CA TYR A 144 8.89 23.59 7.55
C TYR A 144 9.32 22.22 7.08
N PHE A 145 8.45 21.52 6.36
CA PHE A 145 8.72 20.13 6.01
C PHE A 145 8.16 19.76 4.64
N TRP A 146 8.76 18.73 4.04
CA TRP A 146 8.31 18.18 2.78
C TRP A 146 8.58 16.68 2.74
N PHE A 147 7.53 15.89 2.58
CA PHE A 147 7.65 14.46 2.35
C PHE A 147 7.88 14.16 0.88
N ALA A 148 8.64 13.11 0.63
CA ALA A 148 8.75 12.47 -0.67
C ALA A 148 8.59 10.96 -0.50
N PHE A 149 7.98 10.34 -1.51
CA PHE A 149 7.87 8.90 -1.68
C PHE A 149 8.61 8.52 -2.97
N PRO A 150 9.95 8.38 -2.91
CA PRO A 150 10.77 8.25 -4.10
C PRO A 150 10.34 7.07 -4.95
N SER A 151 10.10 7.35 -6.22
CA SER A 151 9.72 6.37 -7.21
C SER A 151 10.41 6.66 -8.54
N PRO A 152 10.97 5.64 -9.21
CA PRO A 152 11.64 5.80 -10.49
C PRO A 152 10.75 6.50 -11.52
N LEU A 153 11.28 7.54 -12.14
CA LEU A 153 10.66 8.22 -13.25
C LEU A 153 10.79 7.34 -14.49
N GLN A 154 9.67 6.88 -14.99
CA GLN A 154 9.63 6.09 -16.21
C GLN A 154 9.48 7.01 -17.42
N GLN A 155 10.40 6.91 -18.38
CA GLN A 155 10.35 7.72 -19.61
C GLN A 155 9.16 7.34 -20.49
N GLN A 156 8.82 6.05 -20.54
CA GLN A 156 7.60 5.53 -21.16
C GLN A 156 6.74 4.94 -20.05
N GLY A 157 5.43 5.19 -20.05
CA GLY A 157 4.53 4.61 -19.06
C GLY A 157 4.29 3.12 -19.29
N PHE A 158 4.13 2.36 -18.22
CA PHE A 158 3.62 0.99 -18.30
C PHE A 158 2.24 0.95 -18.98
N GLN A 159 2.06 -0.03 -19.85
CA GLN A 159 0.81 -0.23 -20.59
C GLN A 159 -0.02 -1.33 -19.93
N ILE A 160 -1.30 -1.05 -19.71
CA ILE A 160 -2.26 -2.02 -19.21
C ILE A 160 -2.77 -2.82 -20.42
N LEU A 161 -2.47 -4.12 -20.43
CA LEU A 161 -2.98 -5.04 -21.45
C LEU A 161 -4.41 -5.51 -21.11
N ASN A 162 -4.67 -5.73 -19.83
CA ASN A 162 -5.97 -6.14 -19.32
C ASN A 162 -6.13 -5.73 -17.86
N ARG A 163 -7.37 -5.48 -17.44
CA ARG A 163 -7.79 -5.28 -16.05
C ARG A 163 -9.03 -6.12 -15.79
N LYS A 164 -9.01 -6.91 -14.72
CA LYS A 164 -10.15 -7.70 -14.27
C LYS A 164 -10.41 -7.52 -12.78
N PRO A 165 -11.66 -7.37 -12.34
CA PRO A 165 -12.03 -7.48 -10.93
C PRO A 165 -11.51 -8.79 -10.33
N ILE A 166 -11.16 -8.77 -9.04
CA ILE A 166 -10.63 -9.96 -8.35
C ILE A 166 -11.59 -11.14 -8.48
N LEU A 167 -12.90 -10.90 -8.27
CA LEU A 167 -13.91 -11.94 -8.34
C LEU A 167 -13.92 -12.58 -9.72
N GLU A 168 -13.87 -11.80 -10.80
CA GLU A 168 -13.88 -12.32 -12.18
C GLU A 168 -12.61 -13.12 -12.51
N GLU A 169 -11.44 -12.66 -12.07
CA GLU A 169 -10.17 -13.35 -12.35
C GLU A 169 -10.09 -14.74 -11.70
N PHE A 170 -10.61 -14.88 -10.49
CA PHE A 170 -10.69 -16.16 -9.77
C PHE A 170 -12.00 -16.91 -10.03
N SER A 171 -12.88 -16.37 -10.88
CA SER A 171 -14.09 -17.08 -11.32
C SER A 171 -13.93 -17.91 -12.57
N GLN A 172 -12.94 -17.60 -13.41
CA GLN A 172 -12.78 -18.36 -14.64
C GLN A 172 -12.18 -19.74 -14.31
N PRO A 173 -12.81 -20.86 -14.73
CA PRO A 173 -12.08 -22.11 -14.80
C PRO A 173 -10.90 -21.84 -15.72
N GLN A 174 -9.69 -21.83 -15.15
CA GLN A 174 -8.49 -21.68 -15.94
C GLN A 174 -8.44 -22.91 -16.84
N ALA A 175 -8.91 -22.74 -18.07
CA ALA A 175 -8.91 -23.74 -19.10
C ALA A 175 -7.45 -24.04 -19.45
N SER A 176 -6.80 -24.83 -18.60
CA SER A 176 -5.80 -25.75 -19.10
C SER A 176 -6.49 -26.46 -20.25
N THR A 177 -5.94 -26.27 -21.45
CA THR A 177 -6.47 -26.81 -22.68
C THR A 177 -6.32 -28.34 -22.63
N PHE A 178 -7.17 -29.00 -21.84
CA PHE A 178 -7.40 -30.42 -21.93
C PHE A 178 -8.31 -30.60 -23.14
N PHE A 179 -7.72 -30.87 -24.29
CA PHE A 179 -8.41 -31.61 -25.33
C PHE A 179 -8.79 -32.97 -24.74
N VAL A 180 -9.92 -33.05 -24.04
CA VAL A 180 -10.58 -34.33 -23.82
C VAL A 180 -11.17 -34.70 -25.16
N THR A 181 -10.40 -35.41 -25.97
CA THR A 181 -10.92 -36.11 -27.15
C THR A 181 -11.90 -37.15 -26.63
N ILE A 182 -13.18 -36.81 -26.53
CA ILE A 182 -14.24 -37.77 -26.21
C ILE A 182 -14.39 -38.65 -27.46
N THR A 183 -13.67 -39.76 -27.50
CA THR A 183 -13.96 -40.85 -28.44
C THR A 183 -15.25 -41.53 -28.00
N PHE A 184 -16.36 -41.14 -28.62
CA PHE A 184 -17.60 -41.91 -28.55
C PHE A 184 -17.42 -43.23 -29.32
N SER A 185 -17.10 -44.29 -28.60
CA SER A 185 -17.25 -45.66 -29.10
C SER A 185 -18.41 -46.32 -28.36
N ILE A 186 -19.60 -46.26 -28.97
CA ILE A 186 -20.76 -47.08 -28.59
C ILE A 186 -20.53 -48.47 -29.17
N LEU A 187 -20.56 -49.54 -28.36
CA LEU A 187 -21.31 -50.79 -28.63
C LEU A 187 -21.19 -51.88 -27.52
N ILE A 188 -22.36 -52.21 -26.94
CA ILE A 188 -22.88 -53.50 -26.39
C ILE A 188 -22.42 -54.08 -25.00
N PRO A 189 -23.10 -55.09 -24.39
CA PRO A 189 -24.01 -54.92 -23.22
C PRO A 189 -23.75 -55.87 -21.99
N TRP A 190 -24.08 -55.39 -20.76
CA TRP A 190 -24.42 -56.15 -19.52
C TRP A 190 -23.33 -57.01 -18.81
N PRO A 191 -23.53 -57.46 -17.55
CA PRO A 191 -23.94 -56.73 -16.33
C PRO A 191 -23.05 -57.08 -15.11
N VAL A 192 -22.75 -56.13 -14.21
CA VAL A 192 -22.39 -56.50 -12.83
C VAL A 192 -22.90 -55.43 -11.86
N GLU A 193 -23.70 -55.89 -10.89
CA GLU A 193 -24.17 -55.14 -9.74
C GLU A 193 -22.98 -54.61 -8.93
N SER A 194 -22.88 -53.28 -8.81
CA SER A 194 -22.24 -52.61 -7.67
C SER A 194 -22.70 -51.16 -7.65
N TYR A 195 -23.04 -50.69 -6.45
CA TYR A 195 -23.55 -49.37 -6.13
C TYR A 195 -22.67 -48.23 -6.73
N CYS A 196 -23.03 -47.75 -7.91
CA CYS A 196 -22.63 -46.45 -8.41
C CYS A 196 -23.87 -45.56 -8.41
N ARG A 197 -23.86 -44.53 -7.57
CA ARG A 197 -24.89 -43.49 -7.58
C ARG A 197 -24.65 -42.65 -8.82
N PHE A 198 -25.22 -43.07 -9.95
CA PHE A 198 -25.20 -42.29 -11.18
C PHE A 198 -26.01 -41.01 -10.96
N ILE A 199 -25.33 -39.88 -10.85
CA ILE A 199 -25.96 -38.57 -10.95
C ILE A 199 -26.33 -38.38 -12.42
N TYR A 200 -27.63 -38.43 -12.71
CA TYR A 200 -28.17 -38.18 -14.04
C TYR A 200 -28.08 -36.67 -14.29
N VAL A 201 -27.17 -36.24 -15.17
CA VAL A 201 -27.02 -34.82 -15.53
C VAL A 201 -27.63 -34.63 -16.91
N LYS A 202 -28.66 -33.78 -16.99
CA LYS A 202 -29.54 -33.63 -18.17
C LYS A 202 -28.97 -32.77 -19.29
N SER A 203 -27.90 -32.00 -19.03
CA SER A 203 -27.19 -31.21 -20.02
C SER A 203 -25.75 -30.98 -19.57
N VAL A 204 -24.82 -30.83 -20.52
CA VAL A 204 -23.43 -30.38 -20.24
C VAL A 204 -23.45 -29.02 -19.54
N ASP A 205 -24.44 -28.18 -19.84
CA ASP A 205 -24.61 -26.85 -19.23
C ASP A 205 -24.94 -26.92 -17.73
N ASP A 206 -25.68 -27.94 -17.29
CA ASP A 206 -26.04 -28.14 -15.87
C ASP A 206 -24.84 -28.64 -15.04
N LEU A 207 -23.91 -29.41 -15.67
CA LEU A 207 -22.67 -29.85 -15.02
C LEU A 207 -21.71 -28.67 -14.81
N ILE A 208 -21.58 -27.81 -15.84
CA ILE A 208 -20.72 -26.63 -15.82
C ILE A 208 -21.19 -25.66 -14.73
N LEU A 209 -22.50 -25.39 -14.62
CA LEU A 209 -23.05 -24.48 -13.61
C LEU A 209 -22.87 -24.97 -12.15
N SER A 210 -22.91 -26.29 -11.91
CA SER A 210 -22.75 -26.84 -10.57
C SER A 210 -21.29 -26.91 -10.09
N ILE A 211 -20.34 -27.02 -11.02
CA ILE A 211 -18.89 -27.02 -10.76
C ILE A 211 -18.36 -25.57 -10.68
N ASP A 212 -18.87 -24.67 -11.52
CA ASP A 212 -18.46 -23.25 -11.58
C ASP A 212 -18.77 -22.48 -10.29
N MET A 213 -19.80 -22.85 -9.54
CA MET A 213 -20.16 -22.21 -8.27
C MET A 213 -19.34 -22.72 -7.07
N GLN A 214 -18.69 -23.88 -7.16
CA GLN A 214 -17.87 -24.45 -6.06
C GLN A 214 -16.37 -24.14 -6.21
N GLY A 215 -15.86 -23.98 -7.44
CA GLY A 215 -14.46 -23.64 -7.70
C GLY A 215 -14.09 -22.16 -7.46
N THR A 216 -15.08 -21.27 -7.59
CA THR A 216 -14.98 -19.80 -7.50
C THR A 216 -14.66 -19.32 -6.08
N GLU A 217 -15.47 -19.75 -5.12
CA GLU A 217 -15.29 -19.37 -3.71
C GLU A 217 -14.02 -20.00 -3.14
N THR A 218 -13.71 -21.23 -3.55
CA THR A 218 -12.55 -21.96 -3.01
C THR A 218 -11.20 -21.34 -3.37
N GLN A 219 -10.97 -20.86 -4.60
CA GLN A 219 -9.66 -20.27 -4.94
C GLN A 219 -9.40 -18.93 -4.25
N LEU A 220 -10.41 -18.06 -4.20
CA LEU A 220 -10.29 -16.78 -3.51
C LEU A 220 -10.16 -17.01 -1.99
N ASP A 221 -10.96 -17.90 -1.41
CA ASP A 221 -10.87 -18.23 0.01
C ASP A 221 -9.50 -18.84 0.36
N ASN A 222 -8.95 -19.70 -0.51
CA ASN A 222 -7.60 -20.24 -0.36
C ASN A 222 -6.54 -19.13 -0.44
N LEU A 223 -6.67 -18.18 -1.37
CA LEU A 223 -5.77 -17.03 -1.46
C LEU A 223 -5.83 -16.21 -0.17
N LEU A 224 -7.02 -15.90 0.32
CA LEU A 224 -7.25 -15.11 1.53
C LEU A 224 -6.68 -15.83 2.77
N ALA A 225 -6.95 -17.12 2.94
CA ALA A 225 -6.42 -17.93 4.04
C ALA A 225 -4.89 -18.07 3.98
N SER A 226 -4.34 -18.30 2.78
CA SER A 226 -2.90 -18.38 2.56
C SER A 226 -2.21 -17.04 2.82
N TYR A 227 -2.83 -15.94 2.39
CA TYR A 227 -2.36 -14.58 2.66
C TYR A 227 -2.34 -14.30 4.17
N ASP A 228 -3.42 -14.60 4.89
CA ASP A 228 -3.50 -14.35 6.33
C ASP A 228 -2.44 -15.18 7.10
N LYS A 229 -2.23 -16.45 6.72
CA LYS A 229 -1.16 -17.28 7.27
C LYS A 229 0.24 -16.74 6.98
N TRP A 230 0.47 -16.22 5.77
CA TRP A 230 1.73 -15.57 5.42
C TRP A 230 1.94 -14.28 6.25
N ARG A 231 0.88 -13.51 6.50
CA ARG A 231 0.91 -12.28 7.31
C ARG A 231 1.20 -12.50 8.79
N GLU A 232 1.01 -13.69 9.34
CA GLU A 232 1.45 -14.02 10.70
C GLU A 232 2.97 -13.90 10.89
N HIS A 233 3.72 -14.12 9.81
CA HIS A 233 5.19 -14.19 9.83
C HIS A 233 5.85 -13.06 9.02
N SER A 234 5.10 -12.42 8.12
CA SER A 234 5.59 -11.37 7.23
C SER A 234 4.89 -10.04 7.46
N ASN A 235 5.69 -8.97 7.50
CA ASN A 235 5.20 -7.59 7.50
C ASN A 235 5.33 -6.93 6.11
N ASP A 236 5.64 -7.70 5.08
CA ASP A 236 5.88 -7.15 3.74
C ASP A 236 4.61 -6.66 3.04
N VAL A 237 4.73 -5.53 2.35
CA VAL A 237 3.67 -4.93 1.52
C VAL A 237 3.51 -5.69 0.22
N PHE A 238 4.63 -6.18 -0.34
CA PHE A 238 4.68 -6.89 -1.60
C PHE A 238 4.85 -8.38 -1.35
N PHE A 239 4.19 -9.18 -2.17
CA PHE A 239 4.18 -10.63 -2.09
C PHE A 239 4.05 -11.22 -3.50
N SER A 240 4.15 -12.54 -3.59
CA SER A 240 3.77 -13.27 -4.79
C SER A 240 2.81 -14.39 -4.41
N PHE A 241 2.07 -14.91 -5.37
CA PHE A 241 1.29 -16.12 -5.15
C PHE A 241 1.22 -16.94 -6.44
N ARG A 242 1.07 -18.25 -6.25
CA ARG A 242 0.95 -19.22 -7.34
C ARG A 242 -0.33 -20.00 -7.17
N ILE A 243 -1.00 -20.24 -8.29
CA ILE A 243 -2.15 -21.13 -8.37
C ILE A 243 -1.64 -22.49 -8.88
N GLY A 244 -1.77 -23.52 -8.05
CA GLY A 244 -1.43 -24.89 -8.38
C GLY A 244 -2.37 -25.49 -9.43
N ALA A 245 -1.94 -26.59 -10.06
CA ALA A 245 -2.77 -27.29 -11.05
C ALA A 245 -4.04 -27.91 -10.45
N ASP A 246 -4.03 -28.15 -9.14
CA ASP A 246 -5.15 -28.60 -8.31
C ASP A 246 -6.08 -27.45 -7.88
N GLY A 247 -5.77 -26.20 -8.24
CA GLY A 247 -6.50 -25.01 -7.81
C GLY A 247 -6.12 -24.51 -6.43
N ASP A 248 -5.14 -25.12 -5.75
CA ASP A 248 -4.61 -24.63 -4.47
C ASP A 248 -3.87 -23.30 -4.69
N VAL A 249 -4.10 -22.32 -3.81
CA VAL A 249 -3.45 -21.00 -3.93
C VAL A 249 -2.50 -20.80 -2.76
N ARG A 250 -1.23 -20.54 -3.08
CA ARG A 250 -0.19 -20.33 -2.08
C ARG A 250 0.48 -18.97 -2.23
N VAL A 251 0.52 -18.24 -1.13
CA VAL A 251 1.21 -16.95 -1.00
C VAL A 251 2.64 -17.16 -0.53
N PHE A 252 3.56 -16.44 -1.17
CA PHE A 252 4.99 -16.51 -0.93
C PHE A 252 5.59 -15.11 -0.81
N SER A 253 6.85 -15.06 -0.38
CA SER A 253 7.64 -13.83 -0.42
C SER A 253 7.91 -13.40 -1.86
N LEU A 254 8.12 -12.10 -2.08
CA LEU A 254 8.30 -11.54 -3.43
C LEU A 254 9.45 -12.20 -4.21
N SER A 255 10.49 -12.67 -3.52
CA SER A 255 11.65 -13.32 -4.13
C SER A 255 11.37 -14.69 -4.75
N GLU A 256 10.24 -15.31 -4.42
CA GLU A 256 9.81 -16.60 -4.97
C GLU A 256 9.03 -16.47 -6.28
N PHE A 257 8.74 -15.24 -6.71
CA PHE A 257 8.06 -14.98 -7.98
C PHE A 257 8.88 -15.51 -9.16
N ASP A 258 8.26 -16.34 -9.98
CA ASP A 258 8.84 -16.86 -11.23
C ASP A 258 8.01 -16.41 -12.42
N ALA A 259 8.56 -15.48 -13.18
CA ALA A 259 7.89 -14.90 -14.34
C ALA A 259 7.76 -15.88 -15.52
N CYS A 260 8.43 -17.04 -15.48
CA CYS A 260 8.22 -18.11 -16.45
C CYS A 260 6.91 -18.88 -16.22
N GLN A 261 6.35 -18.82 -15.00
CA GLN A 261 5.12 -19.51 -14.64
C GLN A 261 3.92 -18.62 -15.00
N GLU A 262 3.06 -19.09 -15.89
CA GLU A 262 1.84 -18.35 -16.25
C GLU A 262 0.89 -18.19 -15.07
N ASN A 263 0.91 -19.13 -14.12
CA ASN A 263 0.05 -19.11 -12.93
C ASN A 263 0.65 -18.33 -11.74
N ASP A 264 1.78 -17.65 -11.95
CA ASP A 264 2.36 -16.76 -10.96
C ASP A 264 1.79 -15.35 -11.07
N TYR A 265 1.55 -14.78 -9.90
CA TYR A 265 1.05 -13.42 -9.74
C TYR A 265 1.98 -12.68 -8.79
N LEU A 266 2.22 -11.42 -9.12
CA LEU A 266 2.70 -10.43 -8.17
C LEU A 266 1.52 -9.91 -7.37
N GLY A 267 1.73 -9.60 -6.11
CA GLY A 267 0.74 -8.97 -5.24
C GLY A 267 1.35 -7.83 -4.46
N PHE A 268 0.54 -6.81 -4.20
CA PHE A 268 0.87 -5.84 -3.17
C PHE A 268 -0.39 -5.39 -2.44
N SER A 269 -0.21 -5.06 -1.17
CA SER A 269 -1.25 -4.47 -0.35
C SER A 269 -1.48 -3.03 -0.79
N ASP A 270 -2.51 -2.83 -1.61
CA ASP A 270 -2.80 -1.57 -2.27
C ASP A 270 -3.47 -0.59 -1.29
N PRO A 271 -2.82 0.56 -0.97
CA PRO A 271 -3.42 1.55 -0.09
C PRO A 271 -4.46 2.43 -0.80
N SER A 272 -4.54 2.37 -2.13
CA SER A 272 -5.50 3.13 -2.95
C SER A 272 -6.94 2.74 -2.66
N SER A 273 -7.80 3.76 -2.57
CA SER A 273 -9.25 3.56 -2.56
C SER A 273 -9.92 3.83 -3.91
N ASP A 274 -9.15 4.32 -4.89
CA ASP A 274 -9.62 4.72 -6.22
C ASP A 274 -9.96 3.49 -7.07
N ALA A 275 -11.15 3.44 -7.66
CA ALA A 275 -11.61 2.24 -8.36
C ALA A 275 -10.70 1.82 -9.51
N ASP A 276 -10.11 2.78 -10.23
CA ASP A 276 -9.42 2.52 -11.50
C ASP A 276 -7.90 2.52 -11.35
N HIS A 277 -7.38 3.23 -10.35
CA HIS A 277 -5.95 3.49 -10.22
C HIS A 277 -5.34 2.79 -8.99
N PRO A 278 -4.27 2.00 -9.18
CA PRO A 278 -3.51 1.43 -8.08
C PRO A 278 -2.73 2.49 -7.31
N GLY A 279 -2.34 2.15 -6.08
CA GLY A 279 -1.53 3.01 -5.23
C GLY A 279 -0.09 3.18 -5.70
N TRP A 280 0.55 4.20 -5.15
CA TRP A 280 1.95 4.56 -5.39
C TRP A 280 2.96 3.39 -5.30
N PRO A 281 2.85 2.42 -4.36
CA PRO A 281 3.85 1.35 -4.21
C PRO A 281 4.09 0.52 -5.47
N LEU A 282 3.08 0.37 -6.32
CA LEU A 282 3.16 -0.43 -7.55
C LEU A 282 4.28 0.05 -8.48
N ARG A 283 4.57 1.36 -8.53
CA ARG A 283 5.64 1.89 -9.38
C ARG A 283 7.00 1.27 -9.07
N ASN A 284 7.31 1.13 -7.78
CA ASN A 284 8.61 0.63 -7.33
C ASN A 284 8.70 -0.89 -7.53
N LEU A 285 7.58 -1.60 -7.35
CA LEU A 285 7.48 -3.02 -7.70
C LEU A 285 7.75 -3.26 -9.19
N LEU A 286 7.06 -2.52 -10.06
CA LEU A 286 7.23 -2.69 -11.52
C LEU A 286 8.63 -2.31 -12.00
N PHE A 287 9.26 -1.31 -11.38
CA PHE A 287 10.68 -1.03 -11.61
C PHE A 287 11.57 -2.22 -11.22
N ALA A 288 11.39 -2.78 -10.02
CA ALA A 288 12.18 -3.93 -9.56
C ALA A 288 12.05 -5.13 -10.51
N VAL A 289 10.82 -5.43 -10.92
CA VAL A 289 10.48 -6.52 -11.85
C VAL A 289 11.09 -6.27 -13.24
N SER A 290 10.94 -5.07 -13.78
CA SER A 290 11.49 -4.72 -15.11
C SER A 290 13.02 -4.76 -15.14
N SER A 291 13.69 -4.41 -14.03
CA SER A 291 15.14 -4.39 -13.94
C SER A 291 15.76 -5.78 -13.71
N THR A 292 15.05 -6.68 -13.01
CA THR A 292 15.56 -8.02 -12.65
C THR A 292 15.30 -9.07 -13.73
N LEU A 293 14.14 -9.03 -14.41
CA LEU A 293 13.69 -10.11 -15.30
C LEU A 293 14.10 -9.96 -16.77
N THR A 294 14.91 -8.95 -17.10
CA THR A 294 15.09 -8.47 -18.49
C THR A 294 15.76 -9.40 -19.50
N SER A 295 16.25 -10.59 -19.13
CA SER A 295 17.10 -11.37 -20.04
C SER A 295 16.42 -12.57 -20.72
N SER A 296 15.27 -13.10 -20.25
CA SER A 296 14.72 -14.33 -20.88
C SER A 296 13.20 -14.61 -20.76
N SER A 297 12.37 -13.87 -20.00
CA SER A 297 10.90 -14.04 -19.94
C SER A 297 10.25 -12.95 -19.07
N PRO A 298 8.92 -12.78 -19.04
CA PRO A 298 7.91 -12.63 -20.10
C PRO A 298 7.70 -11.14 -20.47
N LYS A 299 6.96 -10.87 -21.55
CA LYS A 299 6.61 -9.49 -21.98
C LYS A 299 5.57 -8.81 -21.06
N ALA A 300 4.90 -9.57 -20.19
CA ALA A 300 3.85 -9.05 -19.33
C ALA A 300 3.74 -9.84 -18.02
N VAL A 301 3.32 -9.18 -16.96
CA VAL A 301 3.12 -9.75 -15.62
C VAL A 301 1.70 -9.52 -15.13
N LYS A 302 1.21 -10.41 -14.27
CA LYS A 302 -0.07 -10.26 -13.56
C LYS A 302 0.20 -9.68 -12.18
N VAL A 303 -0.48 -8.60 -11.85
CA VAL A 303 -0.34 -7.92 -10.57
C VAL A 303 -1.69 -7.75 -9.90
N LEU A 304 -1.86 -8.37 -8.73
CA LEU A 304 -2.99 -8.17 -7.84
C LEU A 304 -2.81 -6.88 -7.04
N CYS A 305 -3.72 -5.93 -7.26
CA CYS A 305 -3.87 -4.73 -6.43
C CYS A 305 -4.80 -5.10 -5.27
N PHE A 306 -4.23 -5.62 -4.18
CA PHE A 306 -5.00 -6.22 -3.10
C PHE A 306 -5.46 -5.18 -2.08
N ARG A 307 -6.76 -4.90 -2.06
CA ARG A 307 -7.40 -3.92 -1.19
C ARG A 307 -8.22 -4.67 -0.17
N ASP A 308 -7.70 -4.73 1.03
CA ASP A 308 -8.26 -5.52 2.10
C ASP A 308 -8.95 -4.60 3.10
N ARG A 309 -10.28 -4.56 3.06
CA ARG A 309 -11.09 -3.70 3.93
C ARG A 309 -11.89 -4.55 4.90
N TYR A 310 -12.22 -3.97 6.04
CA TYR A 310 -13.11 -4.56 7.02
C TYR A 310 -14.23 -3.59 7.35
N ALA A 311 -15.48 -4.04 7.22
CA ALA A 311 -16.66 -3.28 7.65
C ALA A 311 -17.60 -4.23 8.38
N HIS A 312 -18.11 -3.80 9.54
CA HIS A 312 -19.03 -4.61 10.37
C HIS A 312 -18.50 -6.01 10.74
N GLY A 313 -17.18 -6.19 10.79
CA GLY A 313 -16.55 -7.49 11.08
C GLY A 313 -16.37 -8.40 9.86
N GLU A 314 -16.86 -7.98 8.69
CA GLU A 314 -16.72 -8.71 7.44
C GLU A 314 -15.58 -8.15 6.59
N ARG A 315 -14.85 -9.06 5.93
CA ARG A 315 -13.78 -8.73 4.99
C ARG A 315 -14.38 -8.39 3.64
N ILE A 316 -13.98 -7.25 3.07
CA ILE A 316 -14.45 -6.77 1.78
C ILE A 316 -13.23 -6.57 0.87
N CYS A 317 -13.00 -7.53 -0.03
CA CYS A 317 -11.91 -7.50 -0.99
C CYS A 317 -12.38 -7.31 -2.45
N SER A 318 -13.69 -7.23 -2.70
CA SER A 318 -14.30 -7.13 -4.04
C SER A 318 -13.84 -5.93 -4.88
N HIS A 319 -13.30 -4.90 -4.22
CA HIS A 319 -12.71 -3.73 -4.87
C HIS A 319 -11.29 -3.96 -5.41
N SER A 320 -10.68 -5.10 -5.07
CA SER A 320 -9.39 -5.50 -5.60
C SER A 320 -9.53 -5.88 -7.07
N PHE A 321 -8.43 -5.75 -7.82
CA PHE A 321 -8.40 -6.12 -9.23
C PHE A 321 -7.01 -6.60 -9.61
N VAL A 322 -6.95 -7.38 -10.68
CA VAL A 322 -5.72 -7.87 -11.29
C VAL A 322 -5.45 -7.08 -12.56
N LEU A 323 -4.23 -6.57 -12.67
CA LEU A 323 -3.71 -5.91 -13.87
C LEU A 323 -2.76 -6.85 -14.59
N ARG A 324 -2.93 -6.99 -15.90
CA ARG A 324 -1.91 -7.56 -16.79
C ARG A 324 -1.14 -6.42 -17.41
N ILE A 325 0.12 -6.27 -17.02
CA ILE A 325 0.94 -5.10 -17.35
C ILE A 325 2.06 -5.52 -18.29
N GLN A 326 2.24 -4.81 -19.39
CA GLN A 326 3.40 -4.99 -20.26
C GLN A 326 4.65 -4.42 -19.60
N LEU A 327 5.69 -5.25 -19.45
CA LEU A 327 6.97 -4.80 -18.93
C LEU A 327 7.73 -4.00 -19.99
N LEU A 328 8.40 -2.94 -19.55
CA LEU A 328 9.27 -2.13 -20.41
C LEU A 328 10.72 -2.58 -20.27
N GLN A 329 11.54 -2.25 -21.27
CA GLN A 329 12.96 -2.56 -21.24
C GLN A 329 13.67 -1.90 -20.04
N LYS A 330 14.73 -2.58 -19.58
CA LYS A 330 15.53 -2.26 -18.39
C LYS A 330 15.93 -0.78 -18.35
N PRO A 331 15.46 0.00 -17.36
CA PRO A 331 16.04 1.30 -17.08
C PRO A 331 17.48 1.13 -16.60
N SER A 332 18.41 1.96 -17.09
CA SER A 332 19.77 2.03 -16.55
C SER A 332 19.70 2.54 -15.10
N PRO A 333 20.10 1.75 -14.10
CA PRO A 333 19.91 2.13 -12.69
C PRO A 333 20.69 3.37 -12.26
N SER A 334 21.85 3.61 -12.88
CA SER A 334 22.73 4.76 -12.60
C SER A 334 22.16 6.10 -13.07
N GLU A 335 21.34 6.10 -14.11
CA GLU A 335 20.74 7.30 -14.72
C GLU A 335 19.25 7.45 -14.37
N THR A 336 18.71 6.55 -13.55
CA THR A 336 17.31 6.58 -13.14
C THR A 336 17.04 7.83 -12.32
N LYS A 337 16.17 8.70 -12.83
CA LYS A 337 15.60 9.84 -12.10
C LYS A 337 14.47 9.35 -11.21
N PHE A 338 14.18 10.09 -10.14
CA PHE A 338 13.13 9.80 -9.18
C PHE A 338 12.15 10.96 -9.06
N VAL A 339 10.90 10.63 -8.77
CA VAL A 339 9.81 11.55 -8.46
C VAL A 339 9.14 11.13 -7.16
N GLY A 340 8.20 11.93 -6.67
CA GLY A 340 7.37 11.57 -5.52
C GLY A 340 7.33 12.60 -4.40
N TRP A 341 7.79 13.83 -4.63
CA TRP A 341 7.53 14.94 -3.71
C TRP A 341 6.02 15.14 -3.53
N GLU A 342 5.59 15.19 -2.27
CA GLU A 342 4.18 15.31 -1.90
C GLU A 342 3.64 16.68 -2.36
N LYS A 343 2.40 16.69 -2.86
CA LYS A 343 1.71 17.95 -3.18
C LYS A 343 1.04 18.51 -1.93
N TRP A 344 1.00 19.83 -1.83
CA TRP A 344 0.20 20.54 -0.83
C TRP A 344 -0.75 21.50 -1.53
N GLN A 345 -2.05 21.31 -1.32
CA GLN A 345 -3.11 22.07 -2.00
C GLN A 345 -2.95 22.06 -3.53
N GLY A 346 -2.65 20.89 -4.09
CA GLY A 346 -2.46 20.68 -5.54
C GLY A 346 -1.12 21.15 -6.11
N LYS A 347 -0.26 21.81 -5.32
CA LYS A 347 1.04 22.34 -5.76
C LYS A 347 2.22 21.56 -5.18
N LEU A 348 3.31 21.45 -5.92
CA LEU A 348 4.58 20.90 -5.43
C LEU A 348 5.27 21.94 -4.55
N GLN A 349 4.93 21.96 -3.26
CA GLN A 349 5.46 22.91 -2.29
C GLN A 349 5.54 22.29 -0.88
N PRO A 350 6.48 22.76 -0.06
CA PRO A 350 6.61 22.33 1.33
C PRO A 350 5.42 22.79 2.18
N ARG A 351 5.20 22.08 3.28
CA ARG A 351 4.20 22.40 4.32
C ARG A 351 4.86 23.13 5.48
N ARG A 352 4.05 23.86 6.24
CA ARG A 352 4.47 24.52 7.48
C ARG A 352 3.47 24.25 8.58
N VAL A 353 3.94 23.81 9.74
CA VAL A 353 3.15 23.72 10.96
C VAL A 353 3.67 24.72 12.00
N ASN A 354 2.77 25.39 12.71
CA ASN A 354 3.08 26.30 13.80
C ASN A 354 2.54 25.70 15.10
N LEU A 355 3.44 25.30 15.98
CA LEU A 355 3.11 24.68 17.26
C LEU A 355 3.39 25.60 18.44
N SER A 356 3.54 26.90 18.20
CA SER A 356 3.77 27.86 19.29
C SER A 356 2.64 27.89 20.32
N SER A 357 1.41 27.49 19.99
CA SER A 357 0.32 27.39 20.96
C SER A 357 0.45 26.21 21.93
N THR A 358 1.17 25.16 21.54
CA THR A 358 1.31 23.90 22.30
C THR A 358 2.71 23.66 22.85
N MET A 359 3.74 24.30 22.27
CA MET A 359 5.15 24.10 22.62
C MET A 359 5.79 25.25 23.40
N ASP A 360 5.23 26.45 23.32
CA ASP A 360 5.72 27.60 24.08
C ASP A 360 5.15 27.51 25.52
N PRO A 361 5.97 27.36 26.57
CA PRO A 361 5.49 27.22 27.93
C PRO A 361 4.61 28.39 28.37
N VAL A 362 4.89 29.61 27.88
CA VAL A 362 4.12 30.81 28.23
C VAL A 362 2.75 30.78 27.56
N LYS A 363 2.67 30.41 26.29
CA LYS A 363 1.39 30.30 25.57
C LYS A 363 0.60 29.07 25.96
N TYR A 364 1.27 27.97 26.31
CA TYR A 364 0.62 26.75 26.79
C TYR A 364 -0.08 27.01 28.12
N VAL A 365 0.63 27.63 29.07
CA VAL A 365 0.06 28.09 30.35
C VAL A 365 -1.05 29.13 30.07
N PHE A 366 -0.81 30.13 29.22
CA PHE A 366 -1.86 31.09 28.88
C PHE A 366 -3.12 30.41 28.31
N ASN A 367 -2.99 29.44 27.41
CA ASN A 367 -4.12 28.71 26.85
C ASN A 367 -4.83 27.84 27.91
N LEU A 368 -4.08 27.16 28.78
CA LEU A 368 -4.66 26.37 29.88
C LEU A 368 -5.38 27.23 30.91
N PHE A 369 -4.85 28.42 31.23
CA PHE A 369 -5.42 29.27 32.27
C PHE A 369 -6.49 30.24 31.76
N PHE A 370 -6.38 30.74 30.52
CA PHE A 370 -7.23 31.83 30.01
C PHE A 370 -8.18 31.43 28.87
N THR A 371 -7.97 30.32 28.16
CA THR A 371 -8.97 29.79 27.19
C THR A 371 -9.83 28.63 27.72
N VAL A 372 -9.40 27.92 28.77
CA VAL A 372 -10.23 26.93 29.46
C VAL A 372 -11.44 27.50 30.22
N PRO A 373 -11.47 28.76 30.72
CA PRO A 373 -12.68 29.34 31.32
C PRO A 373 -13.89 29.27 30.38
N ASN A 374 -13.68 29.40 29.06
CA ASN A 374 -14.74 29.30 28.06
C ASN A 374 -15.26 27.88 27.88
N LYS A 375 -14.46 26.83 28.09
CA LYS A 375 -14.98 25.44 28.05
C LYS A 375 -15.76 25.11 29.32
N THR A 376 -15.35 25.61 30.48
CA THR A 376 -16.09 25.44 31.73
C THR A 376 -17.39 26.22 31.75
N LEU A 377 -17.40 27.47 31.23
CA LEU A 377 -18.63 28.25 31.03
C LEU A 377 -19.55 27.64 29.98
N CYS A 378 -19.01 27.09 28.89
CA CYS A 378 -19.80 26.42 27.86
C CYS A 378 -20.38 25.08 28.35
N LEU A 379 -19.64 24.34 29.20
CA LEU A 379 -20.15 23.15 29.90
C LEU A 379 -21.22 23.50 30.94
N GLN A 380 -21.05 24.61 31.67
CA GLN A 380 -22.05 25.11 32.61
C GLN A 380 -23.31 25.62 31.89
N SER A 381 -23.17 26.30 30.76
CA SER A 381 -24.32 26.74 29.95
C SER A 381 -25.05 25.53 29.33
N TRP A 382 -24.32 24.53 28.82
CA TRP A 382 -24.90 23.27 28.35
C TRP A 382 -25.64 22.50 29.45
N GLN A 383 -25.09 22.46 30.67
CA GLN A 383 -25.74 21.83 31.81
C GLN A 383 -26.98 22.60 32.29
N LEU A 384 -26.99 23.93 32.17
CA LEU A 384 -28.15 24.77 32.49
C LEU A 384 -29.26 24.63 31.42
N ASP A 385 -28.92 24.62 30.13
CA ASP A 385 -29.88 24.39 29.03
C ASP A 385 -30.52 22.99 29.11
N MET A 386 -29.74 21.97 29.44
CA MET A 386 -30.24 20.61 29.66
C MET A 386 -31.19 20.49 30.87
N ARG A 387 -31.08 21.38 31.86
CA ARG A 387 -32.00 21.44 33.00
C ARG A 387 -33.26 22.23 32.68
N ALA A 388 -33.15 23.33 31.93
CA ALA A 388 -34.30 24.14 31.50
C ALA A 388 -35.23 23.37 30.53
N ASN A 389 -34.70 22.44 29.73
CA ASN A 389 -35.49 21.60 28.83
C ASN A 389 -36.11 20.34 29.48
N ARG A 390 -35.98 20.17 30.81
CA ARG A 390 -36.59 19.05 31.56
C ARG A 390 -37.80 19.43 32.40
N GLU A 391 -38.18 20.71 32.45
CA GLU A 391 -39.46 21.07 33.06
C GLU A 391 -40.60 20.71 32.11
N PRO A 392 -41.53 19.82 32.49
CA PRO A 392 -42.71 19.56 31.69
C PRO A 392 -43.57 20.83 31.73
N ARG A 393 -43.84 21.40 30.55
CA ARG A 393 -44.86 22.45 30.39
C ARG A 393 -46.20 21.84 30.77
N SER A 394 -46.65 22.07 31.99
CA SER A 394 -48.02 21.79 32.42
C SER A 394 -48.96 22.78 31.73
N HIS A 395 -49.93 22.24 31.01
CA HIS A 395 -51.06 22.95 30.41
C HIS A 395 -51.97 23.59 31.46
#